data_AF-A0A843HZA4-F1
#
_entry.id   AF-A0A843HZA4-F1
#
_cell.length_a   1.000
_cell.length_b   1.000
_cell.length_c   1.000
_cell.angle_alpha   90.00
_cell.angle_beta   90.00
_cell.angle_gamma   90.00
#
_symmetry.space_group_name_H-M   'P 1'
#
loop_
_entity.id
_entity.type
_entity.pdbx_description
1 polymer ?
#
loop_
_entity_poly.entity_id
_entity_poly.type
_entity_poly.pdbx_seq_one_letter_code
_entity_poly.pdbx_strand_id
1 'polypeptide(L)'
;MGGLLNLRLYAGKTIRLVNQQVRLLHTRRSRNLNDNTPKVLYPGYLSFYLAGLLEGDGSISIPNSDRNSSGKLIYPSVNFAFALKDIPLANYLCSLIGHGSVIVRFQSESCVYTINSIAGLIAFVNIVNGNLRGGKLVPFNQLINWLNAKRYLSITHNEAMSLPLGNDWWLAGFIDADASFQIRRTMSTLYPRNPWKFHNLSITPMVLLTLTL
;
A
#
# COMPACT_ATOMS: atom_id res chain seq x y z
N MET A 1 37.68 -9.96 10.33
CA MET A 1 37.83 -10.43 8.94
C MET A 1 36.45 -10.60 8.34
N GLY A 2 36.11 -9.74 7.37
CA GLY A 2 34.78 -9.69 6.76
C GLY A 2 34.53 -10.86 5.84
N GLY A 3 33.42 -11.57 6.06
CA GLY A 3 32.88 -12.53 5.09
C GLY A 3 32.02 -11.78 4.09
N LEU A 4 32.52 -11.61 2.87
CA LEU A 4 31.73 -11.25 1.70
C LEU A 4 30.73 -12.38 1.41
N LEU A 5 29.44 -12.13 1.63
CA LEU A 5 28.37 -12.97 1.08
C LEU A 5 28.28 -12.67 -0.41
N ASN A 6 28.88 -13.55 -1.21
CA ASN A 6 28.75 -13.54 -2.66
C ASN A 6 27.27 -13.79 -3.04
N LEU A 7 26.55 -12.73 -3.44
CA LEU A 7 25.33 -12.88 -4.23
C LEU A 7 25.73 -13.26 -5.67
N ARG A 8 25.68 -14.56 -5.98
CA ARG A 8 25.66 -15.00 -7.38
C ARG A 8 24.28 -14.74 -7.95
N LEU A 9 24.16 -13.70 -8.78
CA LEU A 9 23.04 -13.48 -9.69
C LEU A 9 22.93 -14.69 -10.61
N TYR A 10 21.86 -15.48 -10.45
CA TYR A 10 21.40 -16.39 -11.49
C TYR A 10 20.08 -15.86 -12.03
N ALA A 11 20.08 -15.51 -13.31
CA ALA A 11 18.91 -15.11 -14.06
C ALA A 11 17.77 -16.13 -13.87
N GLY A 12 16.58 -15.65 -13.51
CA GLY A 12 15.33 -16.42 -13.60
C GLY A 12 14.76 -17.06 -12.33
N LYS A 13 15.17 -16.68 -11.11
CA LYS A 13 14.51 -17.17 -9.88
C LYS A 13 13.87 -16.06 -9.04
N THR A 14 12.57 -16.21 -8.78
CA THR A 14 11.81 -15.53 -7.72
C THR A 14 12.42 -15.84 -6.36
N ILE A 15 12.89 -14.82 -5.64
CA ILE A 15 13.38 -14.98 -4.27
C ILE A 15 12.19 -14.84 -3.32
N ARG A 16 11.88 -15.93 -2.61
CA ARG A 16 10.92 -15.91 -1.51
C ARG A 16 11.70 -15.60 -0.23
N LEU A 17 11.61 -14.37 0.28
CA LEU A 17 12.15 -14.04 1.59
C LEU A 17 11.21 -14.65 2.64
N VAL A 18 11.58 -15.81 3.16
CA VAL A 18 10.92 -16.41 4.32
C VAL A 18 11.74 -16.01 5.55
N ASN A 19 11.15 -15.16 6.40
CA ASN A 19 11.62 -14.75 7.72
C ASN A 19 13.14 -14.60 7.87
N GLN A 20 13.66 -13.41 7.53
CA GLN A 20 14.97 -13.01 8.01
C GLN A 20 14.82 -12.40 9.40
N GLN A 21 15.39 -13.11 10.38
CA GLN A 21 15.67 -12.56 11.70
C GLN A 21 16.33 -11.19 11.53
N VAL A 22 15.71 -10.17 12.11
CA VAL A 22 16.23 -8.81 12.17
C VAL A 22 17.57 -8.85 12.90
N ARG A 23 18.67 -8.82 12.15
CA ARG A 23 20.01 -8.62 12.70
C ARG A 23 20.08 -7.19 13.20
N LEU A 24 19.86 -7.00 14.50
CA LEU A 24 20.07 -5.74 15.19
C LEU A 24 21.50 -5.27 14.96
N LEU A 25 21.70 -4.34 14.03
CA LEU A 25 22.92 -3.55 13.99
C LEU A 25 22.93 -2.73 15.27
N HIS A 26 23.83 -3.08 16.19
CA HIS A 26 24.15 -2.28 17.37
C HIS A 26 24.63 -0.90 16.91
N THR A 27 23.70 0.02 16.74
CA THR A 27 24.00 1.44 16.58
C THR A 27 24.23 1.99 17.98
N ARG A 28 25.45 2.51 18.21
CA ARG A 28 25.81 3.15 19.47
C ARG A 28 24.82 4.27 19.78
N ARG A 29 24.29 4.20 21.00
CA ARG A 29 23.30 5.08 21.60
C ARG A 29 23.81 6.53 21.62
N SER A 30 23.39 7.34 20.65
CA SER A 30 23.42 8.80 20.77
C SER A 30 22.07 9.23 21.34
N ARG A 31 22.08 9.88 22.51
CA ARG A 31 20.89 10.41 23.15
C ARG A 31 20.45 11.68 22.41
N ASN A 32 19.15 11.78 22.16
CA ASN A 32 18.38 12.94 21.71
C ASN A 32 18.48 13.38 20.24
N LEU A 33 17.57 12.83 19.42
CA LEU A 33 16.75 13.59 18.47
C LEU A 33 15.34 12.97 18.53
N ASN A 34 14.37 13.76 18.98
CA ASN A 34 12.92 13.56 18.99
C ASN A 34 12.40 12.16 18.66
N ASP A 35 11.89 11.49 19.70
CA ASP A 35 11.22 10.20 19.69
C ASP A 35 9.91 10.27 18.85
N ASN A 36 10.07 10.22 17.52
CA ASN A 36 9.00 10.22 16.52
C ASN A 36 8.70 8.80 16.01
N THR A 37 9.07 7.74 16.74
CA THR A 37 8.49 6.42 16.45
C THR A 37 6.97 6.58 16.56
N PRO A 38 6.19 6.33 15.49
CA PRO A 38 4.75 6.50 15.57
C PRO A 38 4.26 5.54 16.64
N LYS A 39 3.85 6.14 17.77
CA LYS A 39 2.91 5.59 18.75
C LYS A 39 1.93 4.73 17.95
N VAL A 40 1.88 3.43 18.29
CA VAL A 40 0.95 2.42 17.76
C VAL A 40 -0.23 3.11 17.08
N LEU A 41 -0.26 3.09 15.74
CA LEU A 41 -1.37 3.63 14.96
C LEU A 41 -2.64 3.07 15.61
N TYR A 42 -3.52 3.93 16.14
CA TYR A 42 -4.79 3.46 16.67
C TYR A 42 -5.44 2.56 15.60
N PRO A 43 -6.00 1.39 15.96
CA PRO A 43 -6.47 0.41 14.97
C PRO A 43 -7.42 1.01 13.92
N GLY A 44 -8.17 2.07 14.27
CA GLY A 44 -9.03 2.80 13.34
C GLY A 44 -8.30 3.61 12.27
N TYR A 45 -7.10 4.14 12.52
CA TYR A 45 -6.38 4.91 11.51
C TYR A 45 -5.74 4.03 10.44
N LEU A 46 -5.20 2.88 10.88
CA LEU A 46 -4.59 1.91 9.98
C LEU A 46 -5.62 1.31 9.04
N SER A 47 -6.84 1.08 9.53
CA SER A 47 -7.91 0.52 8.73
C SER A 47 -8.34 1.42 7.58
N PHE A 48 -8.46 2.74 7.82
CA PHE A 48 -8.73 3.70 6.75
C PHE A 48 -7.58 3.76 5.74
N TYR A 49 -6.33 3.84 6.21
CA TYR A 49 -5.16 3.86 5.33
C TYR A 49 -5.09 2.61 4.44
N LEU A 50 -5.25 1.41 5.01
CA LEU A 50 -5.25 0.15 4.26
C LEU A 50 -6.42 0.06 3.28
N ALA A 51 -7.59 0.61 3.63
CA ALA A 51 -8.72 0.68 2.71
C ALA A 51 -8.41 1.56 1.50
N GLY A 52 -7.84 2.75 1.72
CA GLY A 52 -7.41 3.64 0.63
C GLY A 52 -6.36 3.00 -0.27
N LEU A 53 -5.34 2.38 0.34
CA LEU A 53 -4.27 1.69 -0.40
C LEU A 53 -4.80 0.48 -1.18
N LEU A 54 -5.78 -0.26 -0.63
CA LEU A 54 -6.45 -1.36 -1.32
C LEU A 54 -7.25 -0.88 -2.53
N GLU A 55 -7.90 0.29 -2.42
CA GLU A 55 -8.71 0.85 -3.51
C GLU A 55 -7.88 1.45 -4.64
N GLY A 56 -6.70 2.01 -4.33
CA GLY A 56 -5.74 2.46 -5.35
C GLY A 56 -5.01 1.30 -6.02
N ASP A 57 -4.06 0.67 -5.31
CA ASP A 57 -3.11 -0.31 -5.89
C ASP A 57 -3.38 -1.78 -5.48
N GLY A 58 -4.41 -1.99 -4.68
CA GLY A 58 -4.76 -3.32 -4.20
C GLY A 58 -5.55 -4.16 -5.23
N SER A 59 -5.40 -5.48 -5.10
CA SER A 59 -6.17 -6.46 -5.87
C SER A 59 -6.66 -7.59 -4.97
N ILE A 60 -7.92 -7.96 -5.15
CA ILE A 60 -8.55 -9.09 -4.49
C ILE A 60 -8.82 -10.12 -5.58
N SER A 61 -8.23 -11.31 -5.47
CA SER A 61 -8.46 -12.42 -6.38
C SER A 61 -9.21 -13.51 -5.63
N ILE A 62 -10.40 -13.88 -6.11
CA ILE A 62 -11.20 -14.98 -5.57
C ILE A 62 -11.35 -16.02 -6.68
N PRO A 63 -10.84 -17.25 -6.49
CA PRO A 63 -10.94 -18.27 -7.52
C PRO A 63 -12.37 -18.82 -7.62
N ASN A 64 -12.82 -19.09 -8.85
CA ASN A 64 -14.15 -19.68 -9.12
C ASN A 64 -14.24 -21.19 -8.78
N SER A 65 -13.10 -21.82 -8.51
CA SER A 65 -12.99 -23.25 -8.20
C SER A 65 -11.99 -23.41 -7.05
N ASP A 66 -12.16 -24.43 -6.22
CA ASP A 66 -11.18 -24.77 -5.17
C ASP A 66 -9.86 -25.29 -5.77
N ARG A 67 -9.84 -25.70 -7.04
CA ARG A 67 -8.67 -26.25 -7.72
C ARG A 67 -8.47 -25.66 -9.11
N ASN A 68 -7.20 -25.50 -9.50
CA ASN A 68 -6.83 -25.17 -10.87
C ASN A 68 -6.91 -26.39 -11.80
N SER A 69 -6.66 -26.19 -13.09
CA SER A 69 -6.63 -27.26 -14.11
C SER A 69 -5.61 -28.38 -13.83
N SER A 70 -4.56 -28.09 -13.07
CA SER A 70 -3.56 -29.07 -12.62
C SER A 70 -3.96 -29.78 -11.31
N GLY A 71 -5.17 -29.56 -10.79
CA GLY A 71 -5.65 -30.15 -9.55
C GLY A 71 -5.06 -29.53 -8.28
N LYS A 72 -4.29 -28.45 -8.35
CA LYS A 72 -3.72 -27.76 -7.18
C LYS A 72 -4.77 -26.88 -6.52
N LEU A 73 -4.82 -26.91 -5.19
CA LEU A 73 -5.69 -26.03 -4.41
C LEU A 73 -5.32 -24.56 -4.65
N ILE A 74 -6.35 -23.76 -4.92
CA ILE A 74 -6.24 -22.31 -5.10
C ILE A 74 -7.12 -21.63 -4.05
N TYR A 75 -6.60 -20.53 -3.51
CA TYR A 75 -7.22 -19.79 -2.44
C TYR A 75 -7.33 -18.33 -2.85
N PRO A 76 -8.28 -17.58 -2.27
CA PRO A 76 -8.31 -16.15 -2.44
C PRO A 76 -6.99 -15.50 -1.99
N SER A 77 -6.71 -14.33 -2.55
CA SER A 77 -5.58 -13.52 -2.12
C SER A 77 -5.92 -12.04 -2.18
N VAL A 78 -5.33 -11.29 -1.26
CA VAL A 78 -5.24 -9.83 -1.33
C VAL A 78 -3.79 -9.50 -1.65
N ASN A 79 -3.57 -8.69 -2.68
CA ASN A 79 -2.23 -8.30 -3.11
C ASN A 79 -2.13 -6.78 -3.22
N PHE A 80 -0.99 -6.24 -2.83
CA PHE A 80 -0.60 -4.85 -3.04
C PHE A 80 0.66 -4.82 -3.88
N ALA A 81 0.62 -4.12 -5.01
CA ALA A 81 1.78 -3.90 -5.85
C ALA A 81 2.51 -2.63 -5.36
N PHE A 82 3.84 -2.66 -5.36
CA PHE A 82 4.67 -1.53 -5.01
C PHE A 82 5.87 -1.44 -5.96
N ALA A 83 6.41 -0.24 -6.17
CA ALA A 83 7.70 -0.09 -6.83
C ALA A 83 8.84 -0.67 -5.96
N LEU A 84 9.96 -1.02 -6.57
CA LEU A 84 11.09 -1.64 -5.87
C LEU A 84 11.64 -0.77 -4.73
N LYS A 85 11.61 0.56 -4.92
CA LYS A 85 12.04 1.54 -3.90
C LYS A 85 11.16 1.49 -2.63
N ASP A 86 9.93 1.00 -2.74
CA ASP A 86 8.94 0.97 -1.67
C ASP A 86 8.85 -0.39 -0.95
N ILE A 87 9.84 -1.28 -1.17
CA ILE A 87 10.03 -2.51 -0.39
C ILE A 87 9.95 -2.27 1.14
N PRO A 88 10.54 -1.20 1.71
CA PRO A 88 10.42 -0.94 3.15
C PRO A 88 8.97 -0.78 3.62
N LEU A 89 8.13 -0.12 2.83
CA LEU A 89 6.69 0.02 3.12
C LEU A 89 5.98 -1.33 3.05
N ALA A 90 6.22 -2.11 1.99
CA ALA A 90 5.64 -3.44 1.84
C ALA A 90 5.99 -4.37 3.02
N ASN A 91 7.26 -4.37 3.46
CA ASN A 91 7.70 -5.14 4.63
C ASN A 91 7.09 -4.61 5.93
N TYR A 92 6.98 -3.29 6.09
CA TYR A 92 6.36 -2.68 7.25
C TYR A 92 4.89 -3.11 7.38
N LEU A 93 4.10 -3.00 6.30
CA LEU A 93 2.71 -3.45 6.28
C LEU A 93 2.57 -4.95 6.56
N CYS A 94 3.43 -5.78 5.96
CA CYS A 94 3.47 -7.22 6.24
C CYS A 94 3.75 -7.51 7.72
N SER A 95 4.65 -6.76 8.35
CA SER A 95 4.97 -6.92 9.78
C SER A 95 3.84 -6.41 10.68
N LEU A 96 3.17 -5.33 10.28
CA LEU A 96 2.10 -4.69 11.03
C LEU A 96 0.82 -5.53 11.05
N ILE A 97 0.48 -6.15 9.91
CA ILE A 97 -0.64 -7.08 9.80
C ILE A 97 -0.29 -8.45 10.41
N GLY A 98 1.00 -8.81 10.46
CA GLY A 98 1.48 -10.08 11.01
C GLY A 98 1.23 -11.29 10.10
N HIS A 99 0.75 -11.07 8.87
CA HIS A 99 0.42 -12.11 7.91
C HIS A 99 0.86 -11.74 6.48
N GLY A 100 1.05 -12.77 5.66
CA GLY A 100 1.39 -12.63 4.25
C GLY A 100 2.88 -12.73 3.97
N SER A 101 3.27 -12.36 2.75
CA SER A 101 4.67 -12.37 2.31
C SER A 101 4.92 -11.35 1.21
N VAL A 102 6.10 -10.76 1.20
CA VAL A 102 6.55 -9.86 0.13
C VAL A 102 7.41 -10.62 -0.86
N ILE A 103 7.06 -10.54 -2.15
CA ILE A 103 7.81 -11.13 -3.25
C ILE A 103 8.39 -10.01 -4.10
N VAL A 104 9.72 -9.98 -4.22
CA VAL A 104 10.43 -9.00 -5.03
C VAL A 104 10.60 -9.52 -6.46
N ARG A 105 10.31 -8.67 -7.44
CA ARG A 105 10.47 -8.90 -8.87
C ARG A 105 11.44 -7.88 -9.45
N PHE A 106 12.72 -8.22 -9.44
CA PHE A 106 13.78 -7.33 -9.93
C PHE A 106 13.62 -6.95 -11.41
N GLN A 107 13.14 -7.86 -12.25
CA GLN A 107 12.95 -7.61 -13.69
C GLN A 107 11.93 -6.52 -13.99
N SER A 108 10.89 -6.40 -13.16
CA SER A 108 9.83 -5.41 -13.30
C SER A 108 9.97 -4.24 -12.33
N GLU A 109 11.14 -4.12 -11.68
CA GLU A 109 11.42 -3.12 -10.63
C GLU A 109 10.25 -2.92 -9.65
N SER A 110 9.68 -4.04 -9.19
CA SER A 110 8.51 -4.02 -8.32
C SER A 110 8.59 -5.09 -7.24
N CYS A 111 7.76 -4.94 -6.22
CA CYS A 111 7.47 -6.01 -5.26
C CYS A 111 5.98 -6.12 -5.04
N VAL A 112 5.53 -7.32 -4.64
CA VAL A 112 4.13 -7.57 -4.33
C VAL A 112 4.03 -8.12 -2.92
N TYR A 113 3.25 -7.44 -2.09
CA TYR A 113 2.83 -7.96 -0.80
C TYR A 113 1.54 -8.77 -0.97
N THR A 114 1.57 -10.05 -0.59
CA THR A 114 0.44 -10.98 -0.76
C THR A 114 -0.01 -11.54 0.58
N ILE A 115 -1.32 -11.48 0.84
CA ILE A 115 -2.02 -12.16 1.94
C ILE A 115 -2.90 -13.25 1.32
N ASN A 116 -2.58 -14.51 1.59
CA ASN A 116 -3.32 -15.66 1.05
C ASN A 116 -3.60 -16.76 2.09
N SER A 117 -3.06 -16.63 3.30
CA SER A 117 -3.39 -17.53 4.40
C SER A 117 -4.79 -17.21 4.93
N ILE A 118 -5.58 -18.22 5.28
CA ILE A 118 -6.95 -17.99 5.76
C ILE A 118 -6.98 -17.12 7.02
N ALA A 119 -6.05 -17.35 7.96
CA ALA A 119 -5.92 -16.51 9.16
C ALA A 119 -5.61 -15.05 8.80
N GLY A 120 -4.69 -14.83 7.85
CA GLY A 120 -4.34 -13.48 7.38
C GLY A 120 -5.48 -12.80 6.63
N LEU A 121 -6.26 -13.52 5.83
CA LEU A 121 -7.44 -12.97 5.15
C LEU A 121 -8.51 -12.55 6.17
N ILE A 122 -8.76 -13.34 7.21
CA ILE A 122 -9.68 -12.99 8.30
C ILE A 122 -9.17 -11.75 9.04
N ALA A 123 -7.89 -11.71 9.42
CA ALA A 123 -7.29 -10.56 10.09
C ALA A 123 -7.41 -9.29 9.24
N PHE A 124 -7.08 -9.39 7.94
CA PHE A 124 -7.17 -8.27 7.01
C PHE A 124 -8.62 -7.78 6.85
N VAL A 125 -9.59 -8.69 6.67
CA VAL A 125 -11.01 -8.34 6.57
C VAL A 125 -11.48 -7.62 7.83
N ASN A 126 -11.13 -8.12 9.01
CA ASN A 126 -11.53 -7.50 10.28
C ASN A 126 -10.95 -6.09 10.45
N ILE A 127 -9.76 -5.82 9.91
CA ILE A 127 -9.16 -4.48 9.93
C ILE A 127 -9.90 -3.56 8.95
N VAL A 128 -10.10 -3.98 7.70
CA VAL A 128 -10.55 -3.09 6.60
C VAL A 128 -12.07 -2.93 6.52
N ASN A 129 -12.85 -3.91 6.98
CA ASN A 129 -14.30 -3.93 6.81
C ASN A 129 -14.97 -2.67 7.38
N GLY A 130 -15.83 -2.03 6.57
CA GLY A 130 -16.49 -0.76 6.89
C GLY A 130 -15.73 0.51 6.51
N ASN A 131 -14.49 0.41 6.01
CA ASN A 131 -13.66 1.57 5.70
C ASN A 131 -13.42 1.79 4.20
N LEU A 132 -13.97 0.93 3.33
CA LEU A 132 -13.90 1.05 1.86
C LEU A 132 -14.93 2.06 1.35
N ARG A 133 -14.59 2.85 0.34
CA ARG A 133 -15.49 3.88 -0.23
C ARG A 133 -16.16 3.47 -1.55
N GLY A 134 -15.64 2.50 -2.29
CA GLY A 134 -16.38 1.89 -3.40
C GLY A 134 -15.56 1.08 -4.41
N GLY A 135 -14.36 1.52 -4.79
CA GLY A 135 -13.58 0.96 -5.91
C GLY A 135 -13.31 -0.55 -5.81
N LYS A 136 -13.29 -1.11 -4.60
CA LYS A 136 -13.07 -2.55 -4.35
C LYS A 136 -14.10 -3.18 -3.41
N LEU A 137 -15.22 -2.50 -3.14
CA LEU A 137 -16.21 -2.97 -2.16
C LEU A 137 -16.87 -4.29 -2.59
N VAL A 138 -17.26 -4.42 -3.85
CA VAL A 138 -17.89 -5.64 -4.39
C VAL A 138 -16.97 -6.87 -4.25
N PRO A 139 -15.72 -6.88 -4.77
CA PRO A 139 -14.83 -8.03 -4.60
C PRO A 139 -14.45 -8.26 -3.12
N PHE A 140 -14.41 -7.22 -2.29
CA PHE A 140 -14.20 -7.38 -0.85
C PHE A 140 -15.37 -8.11 -0.16
N ASN A 141 -16.61 -7.75 -0.50
CA ASN A 141 -17.79 -8.44 0.02
C ASN A 141 -17.88 -9.89 -0.47
N GLN A 142 -17.44 -10.17 -1.71
CA GLN A 142 -17.28 -11.54 -2.20
C GLN A 142 -16.26 -12.34 -1.38
N LEU A 143 -15.15 -11.71 -0.97
CA LEU A 143 -14.14 -12.34 -0.12
C LEU A 143 -14.71 -12.68 1.26
N ILE A 144 -15.48 -11.77 1.86
CA ILE A 144 -16.20 -12.02 3.13
C ILE A 144 -17.13 -13.23 2.99
N ASN A 145 -17.95 -13.27 1.95
CA ASN A 145 -18.88 -14.38 1.71
C ASN A 145 -18.14 -15.71 1.56
N TRP A 146 -17.03 -15.72 0.82
CA TRP A 146 -16.19 -16.91 0.69
C TRP A 146 -15.62 -17.39 2.03
N LEU A 147 -15.13 -16.46 2.87
CA LEU A 147 -14.61 -16.78 4.20
C LEU A 147 -15.70 -17.33 5.14
N ASN A 148 -16.88 -16.69 5.15
CA ASN A 148 -18.04 -17.15 5.93
C ASN A 148 -18.43 -18.57 5.54
N ALA A 149 -18.54 -18.85 4.23
CA ALA A 149 -18.88 -20.19 3.74
C ALA A 149 -17.82 -21.25 4.09
N LYS A 150 -16.52 -20.90 4.01
CA LYS A 150 -15.43 -21.87 4.21
C LYS A 150 -15.13 -22.16 5.68
N ARG A 151 -15.41 -21.22 6.58
CA ARG A 151 -15.02 -21.30 8.00
C ARG A 151 -16.19 -21.20 8.98
N TYR A 152 -17.43 -21.20 8.49
CA TYR A 152 -18.63 -21.02 9.31
C TYR A 152 -18.55 -19.76 10.17
N LEU A 153 -18.04 -18.67 9.56
CA LEU A 153 -17.98 -17.36 10.20
C LEU A 153 -19.26 -16.58 9.92
N SER A 154 -19.52 -15.56 10.72
CA SER A 154 -20.67 -14.66 10.57
C SER A 154 -20.23 -13.20 10.46
N ILE A 155 -19.23 -12.93 9.62
CA ILE A 155 -18.76 -11.57 9.36
C ILE A 155 -19.80 -10.87 8.49
N THR A 156 -20.35 -9.75 8.96
CA THR A 156 -21.26 -8.92 8.19
C THR A 156 -20.48 -8.09 7.18
N HIS A 157 -20.98 -7.96 5.95
CA HIS A 157 -20.46 -6.97 5.02
C HIS A 157 -21.01 -5.60 5.39
N ASN A 158 -20.19 -4.57 5.19
CA ASN A 158 -20.60 -3.18 5.36
C ASN A 158 -20.84 -2.53 4.00
N GLU A 159 -21.67 -1.49 3.99
CA GLU A 159 -21.82 -0.61 2.84
C GLU A 159 -20.58 0.28 2.66
N ALA A 160 -20.56 1.04 1.56
CA ALA A 160 -19.52 2.02 1.31
C ALA A 160 -19.49 3.08 2.43
N MET A 161 -18.28 3.39 2.90
CA MET A 161 -18.05 4.45 3.85
C MET A 161 -18.43 5.81 3.26
N SER A 162 -19.23 6.57 4.00
CA SER A 162 -19.79 7.87 3.57
C SER A 162 -19.18 9.08 4.28
N LEU A 163 -18.16 8.89 5.14
CA LEU A 163 -17.50 9.99 5.84
C LEU A 163 -16.80 10.95 4.86
N PRO A 164 -16.77 12.27 5.14
CA PRO A 164 -15.99 13.22 4.35
C PRO A 164 -14.50 12.83 4.25
N LEU A 165 -13.84 13.10 3.11
CA LEU A 165 -12.43 12.73 2.86
C LEU A 165 -11.43 13.30 3.87
N GLY A 166 -11.76 14.42 4.52
CA GLY A 166 -10.91 15.06 5.52
C GLY A 166 -11.03 14.49 6.94
N ASN A 167 -11.94 13.53 7.16
CA ASN A 167 -12.27 13.04 8.50
C ASN A 167 -11.65 11.66 8.81
N ASP A 168 -10.92 11.08 7.88
CA ASP A 168 -10.25 9.79 8.03
C ASP A 168 -8.95 9.74 7.22
N TRP A 169 -8.24 8.61 7.28
CA TRP A 169 -6.93 8.43 6.62
C TRP A 169 -7.03 7.66 5.31
N TRP A 170 -8.25 7.50 4.78
CA TRP A 170 -8.47 6.79 3.53
C TRP A 170 -7.74 7.49 2.39
N LEU A 171 -7.85 8.83 2.33
CA LEU A 171 -7.21 9.61 1.28
C LEU A 171 -5.68 9.48 1.30
N ALA A 172 -5.07 9.33 2.47
CA ALA A 172 -3.63 9.15 2.57
C ALA A 172 -3.18 7.82 1.94
N GLY A 173 -3.89 6.72 2.21
CA GLY A 173 -3.60 5.44 1.59
C GLY A 173 -3.85 5.43 0.08
N PHE A 174 -4.90 6.12 -0.37
CA PHE A 174 -5.18 6.26 -1.79
C PHE A 174 -4.10 7.09 -2.52
N ILE A 175 -3.63 8.17 -1.90
CA ILE A 175 -2.55 9.03 -2.44
C ILE A 175 -1.23 8.26 -2.56
N ASP A 176 -0.88 7.44 -1.56
CA ASP A 176 0.34 6.62 -1.60
C ASP A 176 0.32 5.59 -2.75
N ALA A 177 -0.87 5.18 -3.21
CA ALA A 177 -1.04 4.26 -4.33
C ALA A 177 -0.98 4.98 -5.69
N ASP A 178 -1.87 5.96 -5.92
CA ASP A 178 -2.15 6.42 -7.30
C ASP A 178 -1.94 7.94 -7.51
N ALA A 179 -1.63 8.71 -6.45
CA ALA A 179 -1.49 10.15 -6.63
C ALA A 179 -0.12 10.57 -7.17
N SER A 180 -0.12 11.70 -7.88
CA SER A 180 1.10 12.35 -8.38
C SER A 180 1.19 13.80 -7.94
N PHE A 181 2.35 14.17 -7.39
CA PHE A 181 2.69 15.55 -7.05
C PHE A 181 3.71 16.08 -8.06
N GLN A 182 3.34 17.10 -8.83
CA GLN A 182 4.19 17.65 -9.89
C GLN A 182 4.35 19.16 -9.74
N ILE A 183 5.59 19.62 -9.90
CA ILE A 183 5.93 21.05 -9.99
C ILE A 183 6.10 21.38 -11.47
N ARG A 184 5.16 22.15 -12.03
CA ARG A 184 5.23 22.58 -13.43
C ARG A 184 5.70 24.03 -13.52
N ARG A 185 6.77 24.25 -14.28
CA ARG A 185 7.21 25.59 -14.70
C ARG A 185 6.76 25.84 -16.13
N THR A 186 5.84 26.78 -16.31
CA THR A 186 5.43 27.23 -17.64
C THR A 186 6.38 28.35 -18.07
N MET A 187 7.07 28.18 -19.21
CA MET A 187 7.79 29.29 -19.83
C MET A 187 6.74 30.35 -20.23
N SER A 188 6.96 31.60 -19.81
CA SER A 188 6.10 32.71 -20.21
C SER A 188 5.96 32.73 -21.73
N THR A 189 4.73 32.74 -22.23
CA THR A 189 4.45 32.87 -23.66
C THR A 189 5.17 34.09 -24.24
N LEU A 190 5.59 34.01 -25.51
CA LEU A 190 6.18 35.13 -26.27
C LEU A 190 5.29 36.39 -26.29
N TYR A 191 4.03 36.25 -25.89
CA TYR A 191 3.14 37.36 -25.57
C TYR A 191 3.00 37.51 -24.05
N PRO A 192 3.34 38.67 -23.48
CA PRO A 192 3.02 38.96 -22.08
C PRO A 192 1.49 38.93 -21.92
N ARG A 193 0.97 38.02 -21.11
CA ARG A 193 -0.39 38.18 -20.58
C ARG A 193 -0.36 39.38 -19.67
N ASN A 194 -1.17 40.41 -19.96
CA ASN A 194 -1.26 41.63 -19.16
C ASN A 194 -1.35 41.29 -17.67
N PRO A 195 -0.29 41.52 -16.88
CA PRO A 195 -0.40 41.38 -15.45
C PRO A 195 -1.21 42.58 -14.96
N TRP A 196 -2.27 42.32 -14.19
CA TRP A 196 -2.92 43.35 -13.40
C TRP A 196 -1.84 43.94 -12.46
N LYS A 197 -1.41 45.16 -12.76
CA LYS A 197 -0.33 45.84 -12.05
C LYS A 197 -0.81 46.31 -10.68
N PHE A 198 -0.41 45.61 -9.62
CA PHE A 198 -0.20 46.26 -8.33
C PHE A 198 1.26 46.72 -8.27
N HIS A 199 1.46 47.99 -7.88
CA HIS A 199 2.77 48.63 -7.89
C HIS A 199 3.76 47.90 -6.96
N ASN A 200 4.98 47.73 -7.48
CA ASN A 200 6.22 47.37 -6.79
C ASN A 200 6.30 45.96 -6.16
N LEU A 201 6.50 44.95 -7.00
CA LEU A 201 7.48 43.85 -6.82
C LEU A 201 7.46 42.96 -8.09
N SER A 202 8.50 43.04 -8.91
CA SER A 202 8.61 42.25 -10.14
C SER A 202 9.29 40.90 -9.88
N ILE A 203 8.51 39.89 -9.51
CA ILE A 203 8.80 38.46 -9.73
C ILE A 203 7.40 37.82 -9.87
N THR A 204 7.12 36.96 -10.84
CA THR A 204 7.03 35.51 -10.54
C THR A 204 7.04 34.66 -11.81
N PRO A 205 7.86 33.61 -11.92
CA PRO A 205 7.42 32.41 -12.62
C PRO A 205 6.24 31.82 -11.86
N MET A 206 5.13 31.58 -12.55
CA MET A 206 3.97 30.90 -11.95
C MET A 206 4.35 29.43 -11.73
N VAL A 207 4.57 29.05 -10.47
CA VAL A 207 4.73 27.65 -10.07
C VAL A 207 3.33 27.11 -9.79
N LEU A 208 2.83 26.23 -10.65
CA LEU A 208 1.57 25.54 -10.43
C LEU A 208 1.87 24.18 -9.78
N LEU A 209 1.31 23.95 -8.59
CA LEU A 209 1.25 22.62 -7.98
C LEU A 209 -0.05 21.96 -8.44
N THR A 210 0.06 20.88 -9.20
CA THR A 210 -1.09 20.07 -9.60
C THR A 210 -1.07 18.77 -8.81
N LEU A 211 -2.17 18.49 -8.09
CA LEU A 211 -2.49 17.16 -7.57
C LEU A 211 -3.38 16.46 -8.59
N THR A 212 -2.97 15.27 -9.03
CA THR A 212 -3.82 14.37 -9.80
C THR A 212 -4.13 13.17 -8.91
N LEU A 213 -5.43 12.91 -8.73
CA LEU A 213 -6.00 11.77 -8.02
C LEU A 213 -6.68 10.85 -9.03
#